data_AF-A0A2V6AYD4-F1
#
_entry.id   AF-A0A2V6AYD4-F1
#
_cell.length_a   1.000
_cell.length_b   1.000
_cell.length_c   1.000
_cell.angle_alpha   90.00
_cell.angle_beta   90.00
_cell.angle_gamma   90.00
#
_symmetry.space_group_name_H-M   'P 1'
#
loop_
_entity.id
_entity.type
_entity.pdbx_description
1 polymer ?
#
loop_
_entity_poly.entity_id
_entity_poly.type
_entity_poly.pdbx_seq_one_letter_code
_entity_poly.pdbx_strand_id
1 'polypeptide(L)'
;MVHDEAGKPYSVRYDAVNAMLLNESLKEHRRVEEQQASITQLKSNAAKQDGTISELKKDIGILSAHLEEQAAQVQQVSAHLAATQPTTRIAANQ
;
A
#
# COMPACT_ATOMS: atom_id res chain seq x y z
N MET A 1 -41.81 -44.00 5.12
CA MET A 1 -41.95 -43.35 3.80
C MET A 1 -43.02 -42.29 3.93
N VAL A 2 -42.65 -41.01 3.80
CA VAL A 2 -43.64 -39.93 3.65
C VAL A 2 -44.22 -40.10 2.24
N HIS A 3 -45.53 -39.96 2.05
CA HIS A 3 -46.17 -40.06 0.74
C HIS A 3 -46.78 -38.71 0.38
N ASP A 4 -46.79 -38.35 -0.91
CA ASP A 4 -47.47 -37.16 -1.40
C ASP A 4 -49.00 -37.32 -1.29
N GLU A 5 -49.76 -36.26 -1.59
CA GLU A 5 -51.23 -36.27 -1.57
C GLU A 5 -51.85 -37.32 -2.51
N ALA A 6 -51.07 -37.86 -3.46
CA ALA A 6 -51.46 -38.92 -4.38
C ALA A 6 -51.02 -40.33 -3.92
N GLY A 7 -50.50 -40.46 -2.69
CA GLY A 7 -50.09 -41.74 -2.12
C GLY A 7 -48.83 -42.33 -2.77
N LYS A 8 -48.06 -41.55 -3.52
CA LYS A 8 -46.75 -41.99 -4.05
C LYS A 8 -45.68 -41.76 -2.99
N PRO A 9 -44.74 -42.68 -2.78
CA PRO A 9 -43.65 -42.45 -1.86
C PRO A 9 -42.88 -41.20 -2.27
N TYR A 10 -42.57 -40.31 -1.31
CA TYR A 10 -41.61 -39.23 -1.51
C TYR A 10 -40.26 -39.86 -1.83
N SER A 11 -40.05 -40.19 -3.11
CA SER A 11 -38.72 -40.23 -3.67
C SER A 11 -38.20 -38.81 -3.52
N VAL A 12 -37.08 -38.65 -2.81
CA VAL A 12 -36.30 -37.43 -2.95
C VAL A 12 -36.10 -37.27 -4.45
N ARG A 13 -36.74 -36.26 -5.08
CA ARG A 13 -36.65 -36.08 -6.53
C ARG A 13 -35.20 -35.68 -6.79
N TYR A 14 -34.35 -36.66 -7.10
CA TYR A 14 -32.93 -36.46 -7.36
C TYR A 14 -32.73 -35.33 -8.38
N ASP A 15 -33.62 -35.20 -9.36
CA ASP A 15 -33.60 -34.11 -10.33
C ASP A 15 -33.78 -32.72 -9.71
N ALA A 16 -34.63 -32.58 -8.69
CA ALA A 16 -34.83 -31.31 -7.99
C ALA A 16 -33.61 -30.95 -7.13
N VAL A 17 -33.04 -31.93 -6.42
CA VAL A 17 -31.82 -31.73 -5.63
C VAL A 17 -30.61 -31.42 -6.54
N ASN A 18 -30.50 -32.10 -7.68
CA ASN A 18 -29.45 -31.87 -8.67
C ASN A 18 -29.56 -30.48 -9.30
N ALA A 19 -30.76 -30.02 -9.64
CA ALA A 19 -30.97 -28.67 -10.16
C ALA A 19 -30.61 -27.59 -9.11
N MET A 20 -30.95 -27.82 -7.85
CA MET A 20 -30.56 -26.93 -6.73
C MET A 20 -29.04 -26.92 -6.52
N LEU A 21 -28.39 -28.08 -6.53
CA LEU A 21 -26.94 -28.19 -6.37
C LEU A 21 -26.19 -27.54 -7.54
N LEU A 22 -26.66 -27.72 -8.78
CA LEU A 22 -26.09 -27.05 -9.93
C LEU A 22 -26.23 -25.53 -9.82
N ASN A 23 -27.39 -25.03 -9.41
CA ASN A 23 -27.60 -23.61 -9.20
C ASN A 23 -26.63 -23.03 -8.16
N GLU A 24 -26.45 -23.75 -7.05
CA GLU A 24 -25.55 -23.35 -5.98
C GLU A 24 -24.08 -23.39 -6.44
N SER A 25 -23.68 -24.46 -7.15
CA SER A 25 -22.35 -24.57 -7.75
C SER A 25 -22.06 -23.42 -8.72
N LEU A 26 -23.04 -23.00 -9.53
CA LEU A 26 -22.89 -21.88 -10.45
C LEU A 26 -22.78 -20.52 -9.73
N LYS A 27 -23.46 -20.35 -8.60
CA LYS A 27 -23.33 -19.13 -7.78
C LYS A 27 -21.95 -19.05 -7.15
N GLU A 28 -21.49 -20.13 -6.52
CA GLU A 28 -20.18 -20.18 -5.89
C GLU A 28 -19.05 -20.00 -6.91
N HIS A 29 -19.19 -20.58 -8.10
CA HIS A 29 -18.21 -20.37 -9.17
C HIS A 29 -18.10 -18.89 -9.57
N ARG A 30 -19.24 -18.21 -9.80
CA ARG A 30 -19.25 -16.76 -10.09
C ARG A 30 -18.62 -15.96 -8.95
N ARG A 31 -18.93 -16.28 -7.70
CA ARG A 31 -18.33 -15.62 -6.54
C ARG A 31 -16.82 -15.78 -6.52
N VAL A 32 -16.32 -16.98 -6.81
CA VAL A 32 -14.87 -17.25 -6.89
C VAL A 32 -14.23 -16.47 -8.03
N GLU A 33 -14.87 -16.36 -9.19
CA GLU A 33 -14.37 -15.54 -10.31
C GLU A 33 -14.28 -14.05 -9.94
N GLU A 34 -15.31 -13.50 -9.31
CA GLU A 34 -15.33 -12.10 -8.83
C GLU A 34 -14.25 -11.83 -7.79
N GLN A 35 -14.05 -12.77 -6.86
CA GLN A 35 -12.98 -12.70 -5.87
C GLN A 35 -11.61 -12.78 -6.55
N GLN A 36 -11.43 -13.65 -7.54
CA GLN A 36 -10.18 -13.80 -8.27
C GLN A 36 -9.83 -12.52 -9.06
N ALA A 37 -10.82 -11.88 -9.67
CA ALA A 37 -10.66 -10.58 -10.33
C ALA A 37 -10.22 -9.50 -9.32
N SER A 38 -10.89 -9.44 -8.17
CA SER A 38 -10.55 -8.50 -7.09
C SER A 38 -9.14 -8.72 -6.55
N ILE A 39 -8.73 -9.98 -6.32
CA ILE A 39 -7.38 -10.33 -5.88
C ILE A 39 -6.34 -9.89 -6.92
N THR A 40 -6.63 -10.09 -8.20
CA THR A 40 -5.72 -9.69 -9.29
C THR A 40 -5.54 -8.17 -9.33
N GLN A 41 -6.63 -7.42 -9.18
CA GLN A 41 -6.59 -5.96 -9.10
C GLN A 41 -5.81 -5.49 -7.85
N LEU A 42 -6.05 -6.09 -6.69
CA LEU A 42 -5.33 -5.76 -5.46
C LEU A 42 -3.83 -6.02 -5.59
N LYS A 43 -3.42 -7.16 -6.18
CA LYS A 43 -2.01 -7.47 -6.45
C LYS A 43 -1.36 -6.44 -7.39
N SER A 44 -2.06 -6.02 -8.44
CA SER A 44 -1.56 -4.98 -9.35
C SER A 44 -1.37 -3.64 -8.64
N ASN A 45 -2.32 -3.24 -7.80
CA ASN A 45 -2.24 -2.01 -7.03
C ASN A 45 -1.10 -2.05 -5.99
N ALA A 46 -0.93 -3.19 -5.31
CA ALA A 46 0.19 -3.39 -4.37
C ALA A 46 1.55 -3.26 -5.08
N ALA A 47 1.72 -3.88 -6.24
CA ALA A 47 2.95 -3.76 -7.02
C ALA A 47 3.24 -2.31 -7.46
N LYS A 48 2.21 -1.54 -7.82
CA LYS A 48 2.36 -0.11 -8.11
C LYS A 48 2.79 0.69 -6.87
N GLN A 49 2.17 0.42 -5.72
CA GLN A 49 2.52 1.06 -4.46
C GLN A 49 3.96 0.76 -4.04
N ASP A 50 4.41 -0.49 -4.18
CA ASP A 50 5.80 -0.87 -3.89
C ASP A 50 6.80 -0.09 -4.76
N GLY A 51 6.48 0.11 -6.05
CA GLY A 51 7.26 0.94 -6.95
C GLY A 51 7.36 2.40 -6.47
N THR A 52 6.22 3.02 -6.15
CA THR A 52 6.18 4.40 -5.63
C THR A 52 6.93 4.53 -4.31
N ILE A 53 6.80 3.56 -3.39
CA ILE A 53 7.53 3.56 -2.11
C ILE A 53 9.03 3.48 -2.35
N SER A 54 9.48 2.67 -3.31
CA SER A 54 10.90 2.57 -3.64
C SER A 54 11.46 3.89 -4.19
N GLU A 55 10.71 4.58 -5.04
CA GLU A 55 11.09 5.89 -5.59
C GLU A 55 11.15 6.95 -4.49
N LEU A 56 10.11 7.04 -3.65
CA LEU A 56 10.09 7.95 -2.51
C LEU A 56 11.24 7.70 -1.53
N LYS A 57 11.60 6.44 -1.25
CA LYS A 57 12.76 6.12 -0.41
C LYS A 57 14.06 6.64 -1.00
N LYS A 58 14.24 6.54 -2.32
CA LYS A 58 15.41 7.08 -3.00
C LYS A 58 15.46 8.61 -2.90
N ASP A 59 14.34 9.28 -3.15
CA ASP A 59 14.26 10.74 -3.10
C ASP A 59 14.52 11.28 -1.68
N ILE A 60 13.98 10.62 -0.66
CA ILE A 60 14.27 10.94 0.74
C ILE A 60 15.77 10.80 1.02
N GLY A 61 16.41 9.73 0.55
CA GLY A 61 17.86 9.54 0.71
C GLY A 61 18.68 10.67 0.07
N ILE A 62 18.30 11.10 -1.13
CA ILE A 62 18.94 12.23 -1.83
C ILE A 62 18.74 13.53 -1.04
N LEU A 63 17.52 13.79 -0.57
CA LEU A 63 17.20 14.99 0.20
C LEU A 63 17.96 15.02 1.54
N SER A 64 18.09 13.88 2.22
CA SER A 64 18.89 13.77 3.45
C SER A 64 20.36 14.10 3.20
N ALA A 65 20.96 13.59 2.13
CA ALA A 65 22.35 13.91 1.78
C ALA A 65 22.53 15.41 1.49
N HIS A 66 21.59 16.01 0.77
CA HIS A 66 21.62 17.44 0.48
C HIS A 66 21.47 18.30 1.75
N LEU A 67 20.65 17.87 2.72
CA LEU A 67 20.53 18.54 4.02
C LEU A 67 21.83 18.49 4.83
N GLU A 68 22.53 17.35 4.83
CA GLU A 68 23.84 17.22 5.49
C GLU A 68 24.90 18.13 4.83
N GLU A 69 24.90 18.19 3.50
CA GLU A 69 25.79 19.09 2.75
C GLU A 69 25.52 20.57 3.10
N GLN A 70 24.24 20.97 3.10
CA GLN A 70 23.86 22.34 3.48
C GLN A 70 24.26 22.67 4.93
N ALA A 71 24.12 21.72 5.86
CA ALA A 71 24.56 21.91 7.24
C ALA A 71 26.07 22.18 7.33
N ALA A 72 26.88 21.45 6.57
CA ALA A 72 28.33 21.67 6.50
C ALA A 72 28.69 23.04 5.88
N GLN A 73 28.00 23.44 4.81
CA GLN A 73 28.20 24.75 4.18
C GLN A 73 27.86 25.90 5.15
N VAL A 74 26.76 25.79 5.90
CA VAL A 74 26.37 26.79 6.92
C VAL A 74 27.41 26.90 8.02
N GLN A 75 27.99 25.78 8.47
CA GLN A 75 29.08 25.79 9.45
C GLN A 75 30.33 26.49 8.91
N GLN A 76 30.71 26.23 7.65
CA GLN A 76 31.84 26.90 7.01
C GLN A 76 31.62 28.41 6.87
N VAL A 77 30.44 28.83 6.40
CA VAL A 77 30.09 30.26 6.29
C VAL A 77 30.15 30.92 7.67
N SER A 78 29.64 30.26 8.71
CA SER A 78 29.68 30.75 10.09
C SER A 78 31.12 30.92 10.60
N ALA A 79 32.00 29.95 10.32
CA ALA A 79 33.42 30.02 10.68
C ALA A 79 34.13 31.17 9.95
N HIS A 80 33.86 31.38 8.66
CA HIS A 80 34.43 32.48 7.88
C HIS A 80 33.97 33.84 8.43
N LEU A 81 32.69 34.00 8.77
CA LEU A 81 32.18 35.24 9.37
C LEU A 81 32.82 35.53 10.73
N ALA A 82 33.01 34.52 11.57
CA ALA A 82 33.71 34.66 12.85
C ALA A 82 35.18 35.09 12.65
N ALA A 83 35.87 34.52 11.67
CA ALA A 83 37.26 34.88 11.36
C ALA A 83 37.41 36.28 10.73
N THR A 84 36.36 36.81 10.09
CA THR A 84 36.37 38.12 9.44
C THR A 84 35.89 39.25 10.36
N GLN A 85 35.35 38.93 11.55
CA GLN A 85 35.07 39.96 12.56
C GLN A 85 36.39 40.64 12.96
N PRO A 86 36.59 41.93 12.65
CA PRO A 86 37.77 42.65 13.10
C PRO A 86 37.72 42.65 14.62
N THR A 87 38.75 42.11 15.26
CA THR A 87 39.02 42.33 16.68
C THR A 87 38.77 43.81 16.95
N THR A 88 37.72 44.14 17.71
CA THR A 88 37.47 45.49 18.19
C THR A 88 38.70 45.89 18.99
N ARG A 89 39.67 46.50 18.30
CA ARG A 89 40.81 47.17 18.89
C ARG A 89 40.17 48.34 19.62
N ILE A 90 39.85 48.12 20.89
CA ILE A 90 39.56 49.21 21.81
C ILE A 90 40.86 50.00 21.83
N ALA A 91 40.95 51.02 20.97
CA ALA A 91 41.89 52.10 21.14
C ALA A 91 41.45 52.78 22.44
N ALA A 92 42.01 52.30 23.55
CA ALA A 92 42.12 53.06 24.77
C ALA A 92 43.00 54.26 24.46
N ASN A 93 42.41 55.30 23.88
CA ASN A 93 42.96 56.64 23.91
C ASN A 93 42.59 57.22 25.28
N GLN A 94 43.57 57.22 26.18
CA GLN A 94 43.72 58.26 27.20
C GLN A 94 44.65 59.34 26.65
#